data_AF-A0A645I7P4-F1
#
_entry.id   AF-A0A645I7P4-F1
#
_cell.length_a   1.000
_cell.length_b   1.000
_cell.length_c   1.000
_cell.angle_alpha   90.00
_cell.angle_beta   90.00
_cell.angle_gamma   90.00
#
_symmetry.space_group_name_H-M   'P 1'
#
loop_
_entity.id
_entity.type
_entity.pdbx_description
1 polymer ?
#
loop_
_entity_poly.entity_id
_entity_poly.type
_entity_poly.pdbx_seq_one_letter_code
_entity_poly.pdbx_strand_id
1 'polypeptide(L)'
;MVESSLKEVPYGVIEAALSMGASPWQIIYKVLLPEAKASLILGFAITTISVIGYTAMAGAVGGGGLGALAIDYGYNRFRTDVMLITVILLVLIVQGIQSIGTSFARKLTSH
;
A
#
# COMPACT_ATOMS: atom_id res chain seq x y z
N MET A 1 4.87 -5.82 -6.86
CA MET A 1 3.61 -5.93 -6.09
C MET A 1 2.51 -6.64 -6.89
N VAL A 2 2.19 -6.19 -8.11
CA VAL A 2 1.15 -6.84 -8.97
C VAL A 2 1.39 -8.33 -9.21
N GLU A 3 2.62 -8.74 -9.53
CA GLU A 3 2.95 -10.16 -9.74
C GLU A 3 2.74 -11.02 -8.48
N SER A 4 3.04 -10.47 -7.30
CA SER A 4 2.84 -11.16 -6.02
C SER A 4 1.35 -11.35 -5.73
N SER A 5 0.54 -10.30 -5.97
CA SER A 5 -0.90 -10.34 -5.83
C SER A 5 -1.57 -11.38 -6.73
N LEU A 6 -1.04 -11.59 -7.94
CA LEU A 6 -1.50 -12.62 -8.88
C LEU A 6 -1.06 -14.03 -8.45
N LYS A 7 0.15 -14.17 -7.88
CA LYS A 7 0.67 -15.44 -7.35
C LYS A 7 -0.05 -15.91 -6.08
N GLU A 8 -0.68 -15.01 -5.34
CA GLU A 8 -1.51 -15.34 -4.18
C GLU A 8 -2.84 -16.00 -4.55
N VAL A 9 -3.29 -15.90 -5.82
CA VAL A 9 -4.50 -16.58 -6.28
C VAL A 9 -4.25 -18.09 -6.30
N PRO A 10 -5.09 -18.91 -5.64
CA PRO A 10 -4.85 -20.36 -5.58
C PRO A 10 -4.89 -20.96 -6.98
N TYR A 11 -3.86 -21.75 -7.32
CA TYR A 11 -3.77 -22.44 -8.61
C TYR A 11 -5.00 -23.29 -8.94
N GLY A 12 -5.67 -23.85 -7.93
CA GLY A 12 -6.90 -24.63 -8.11
C GLY A 12 -8.08 -23.83 -8.70
N VAL A 13 -8.16 -22.51 -8.46
CA VAL A 13 -9.21 -21.65 -9.06
C VAL A 13 -8.95 -21.48 -10.57
N ILE A 14 -7.69 -21.42 -10.97
CA ILE A 14 -7.26 -21.31 -12.37
C ILE A 14 -7.51 -22.64 -13.10
N GLU A 15 -7.19 -23.78 -12.47
CA GLU A 15 -7.45 -25.12 -13.03
C GLU A 15 -8.93 -25.43 -13.19
N ALA A 16 -9.77 -25.00 -12.24
CA ALA A 16 -11.22 -25.12 -12.35
C ALA A 16 -11.77 -24.31 -13.53
N ALA A 17 -11.29 -23.07 -13.72
CA ALA A 17 -11.69 -22.24 -14.86
C ALA A 17 -11.27 -22.84 -16.21
N LEU A 18 -10.06 -23.41 -16.28
CA LEU A 18 -9.59 -24.14 -17.46
C LEU A 18 -10.43 -25.38 -17.76
N SER A 19 -10.80 -26.14 -16.72
CA SER A 19 -11.64 -27.34 -16.84
C SER A 19 -13.08 -27.01 -17.27
N MET A 20 -13.55 -25.79 -17.00
CA MET A 20 -14.82 -25.26 -17.51
C MET A 20 -14.73 -24.74 -18.96
N GLY A 21 -13.57 -24.84 -19.62
CA GLY A 21 -13.38 -24.40 -20.99
C GLY A 21 -13.22 -22.88 -21.15
N ALA A 22 -12.84 -22.16 -20.10
CA ALA A 22 -12.63 -20.73 -20.17
C ALA A 22 -11.41 -20.39 -21.06
N SER A 23 -11.57 -19.40 -21.94
CA SER A 23 -10.45 -18.90 -22.74
C SER A 23 -9.45 -18.11 -21.87
N PRO A 24 -8.17 -17.97 -22.28
CA PRO A 24 -7.16 -17.25 -21.48
C PRO A 24 -7.59 -15.84 -21.06
N TRP A 25 -8.28 -15.12 -21.96
CA TRP A 25 -8.82 -13.79 -21.65
C TRP A 25 -9.97 -13.81 -20.63
N GLN A 26 -10.79 -14.87 -20.64
CA GLN A 26 -11.84 -15.05 -19.63
C GLN A 26 -11.22 -15.36 -18.27
N ILE A 27 -10.15 -16.15 -18.20
CA ILE A 27 -9.43 -16.43 -16.95
C ILE A 27 -8.85 -15.15 -16.36
N ILE A 28 -8.20 -14.32 -17.18
CA ILE A 28 -7.60 -13.05 -16.71
C ILE A 28 -8.67 -12.11 -16.14
N TYR A 29 -9.73 -11.83 -16.91
CA TYR A 29 -10.73 -10.83 -16.52
C TYR A 29 -11.76 -11.32 -15.52
N LYS A 30 -12.17 -12.60 -15.58
CA LYS A 30 -13.26 -13.13 -14.76
C LYS A 30 -12.80 -13.91 -13.54
N VAL A 31 -11.52 -14.30 -13.47
CA VAL A 31 -11.01 -15.13 -12.38
C VAL A 31 -9.84 -14.44 -11.67
N LEU A 32 -8.74 -14.19 -12.37
CA LEU A 32 -7.53 -13.60 -11.77
C LEU A 32 -7.77 -12.20 -11.20
N LEU A 33 -8.39 -11.29 -11.97
CA LEU A 33 -8.63 -9.92 -11.52
C LEU A 33 -9.60 -9.83 -10.32
N PRO A 34 -10.76 -10.52 -10.31
CA PRO A 34 -11.67 -10.54 -9.16
C PRO A 34 -11.06 -11.22 -7.92
N GLU A 35 -10.23 -12.25 -8.08
CA GLU A 35 -9.58 -12.94 -6.95
C GLU A 35 -8.43 -12.10 -6.37
N ALA A 36 -7.61 -11.47 -7.22
CA ALA A 36 -6.48 -10.65 -6.78
C ALA A 36 -6.87 -9.23 -6.34
N LYS A 37 -8.13 -8.81 -6.47
CA LYS A 37 -8.57 -7.42 -6.17
C LYS A 37 -8.17 -6.96 -4.77
N ALA A 38 -8.30 -7.83 -3.77
CA ALA A 38 -8.01 -7.50 -2.38
C ALA A 38 -6.50 -7.32 -2.15
N SER A 39 -5.69 -8.23 -2.68
CA SER A 39 -4.22 -8.16 -2.58
C SER A 39 -3.65 -6.99 -3.38
N LEU A 40 -4.26 -6.63 -4.52
CA LEU A 40 -3.90 -5.44 -5.29
C LEU A 40 -4.17 -4.14 -4.52
N ILE A 41 -5.32 -4.03 -3.84
CA ILE A 41 -5.66 -2.86 -3.01
C ILE A 41 -4.69 -2.72 -1.83
N LEU A 42 -4.35 -3.83 -1.17
CA LEU A 42 -3.34 -3.84 -0.11
C LEU A 42 -1.96 -3.42 -0.64
N GLY A 43 -1.54 -4.00 -1.77
CA GLY A 43 -0.28 -3.65 -2.42
C GLY A 43 -0.20 -2.19 -2.83
N PHE A 44 -1.32 -1.60 -3.28
CA PHE A 44 -1.42 -0.18 -3.57
C PHE A 44 -1.24 0.66 -2.31
N ALA A 45 -1.97 0.35 -1.23
CA ALA A 45 -1.84 1.08 0.04
C ALA A 45 -0.40 1.05 0.58
N ILE A 46 0.26 -0.12 0.54
CA ILE A 46 1.66 -0.27 0.94
C ILE A 46 2.57 0.58 0.05
N THR A 47 2.36 0.56 -1.26
CA THR A 47 3.15 1.36 -2.21
C THR A 47 3.01 2.85 -1.92
N THR A 48 1.79 3.34 -1.67
CA THR A 48 1.55 4.74 -1.26
C THR A 48 2.29 5.09 0.02
N ILE A 49 2.25 4.22 1.03
CA ILE A 49 2.98 4.41 2.29
C ILE A 49 4.50 4.47 2.03
N SER A 50 5.03 3.60 1.18
CA SER A 50 6.45 3.62 0.80
C SER A 50 6.84 4.93 0.12
N VAL A 51 6.01 5.45 -0.79
CA VAL A 51 6.24 6.75 -1.44
C VAL A 51 6.27 7.86 -0.40
N ILE A 52 5.32 7.88 0.54
CA ILE A 52 5.33 8.86 1.65
C ILE A 52 6.63 8.75 2.45
N GLY A 53 7.06 7.54 2.79
CA GLY A 53 8.34 7.30 3.46
C GLY A 53 9.54 7.84 2.67
N TYR A 54 9.56 7.65 1.35
CA TYR A 54 10.60 8.20 0.48
C TYR A 54 10.57 9.73 0.44
N THR A 55 9.40 10.37 0.45
CA THR A 55 9.33 11.84 0.54
C THR A 55 9.84 12.36 1.88
N ALA A 56 9.62 11.63 2.98
CA ALA A 56 10.17 11.98 4.28
C ALA A 56 11.71 11.87 4.29
N MET A 57 12.28 10.83 3.68
CA MET A 57 13.72 10.71 3.50
C MET A 57 14.27 11.79 2.56
N ALA A 58 13.55 12.13 1.48
CA ALA A 58 13.92 13.20 0.56
C ALA A 58 14.04 14.57 1.26
N GLY A 59 13.26 14.80 2.31
CA GLY A 59 13.37 15.98 3.17
C GLY A 59 14.75 16.16 3.81
N ALA A 60 15.49 15.07 4.07
CA ALA A 60 16.86 15.13 4.60
C ALA A 60 17.89 15.64 3.59
N VAL A 61 17.58 15.52 2.30
CA VAL A 61 18.45 15.90 1.19
C VAL A 61 18.00 17.23 0.55
N GLY A 62 17.09 17.95 1.20
CA GLY A 62 16.54 19.22 0.70
C GLY A 62 15.40 19.09 -0.31
N GLY A 63 14.84 17.89 -0.50
CA GLY A 63 13.73 17.60 -1.42
C GLY A 63 12.34 18.05 -0.94
N GLY A 64 12.25 18.65 0.25
CA GLY A 64 11.00 19.12 0.85
C GLY A 64 10.14 18.01 1.49
N GLY A 65 8.86 18.30 1.73
CA GLY A 65 7.89 17.36 2.32
C GLY A 65 7.89 17.32 3.86
N LEU A 66 7.14 16.36 4.42
CA LEU A 66 6.94 16.24 5.87
C LEU A 66 8.25 15.95 6.63
N GLY A 67 9.22 15.30 5.98
CA GLY A 67 10.54 15.06 6.56
C GLY A 67 11.40 16.33 6.68
N ALA A 68 11.23 17.31 5.78
CA ALA A 68 11.93 18.58 5.87
C ALA A 68 11.48 19.37 7.11
N LEU A 69 10.19 19.36 7.45
CA LEU A 69 9.69 20.00 8.68
C LEU A 69 10.31 19.40 9.95
N ALA A 70 10.43 18.07 10.00
CA ALA A 70 11.06 17.38 11.13
C ALA A 70 12.54 17.74 11.27
N ILE A 71 13.25 17.89 10.15
CA ILE A 71 14.70 18.15 10.13
C ILE A 71 14.99 19.63 10.38
N ASP A 72 14.33 20.55 9.67
CA ASP A 72 14.60 21.98 9.78
C ASP A 72 14.15 22.58 11.11
N TYR A 73 13.01 22.14 11.64
CA TYR A 73 12.45 22.70 12.87
C TYR A 73 12.66 21.82 14.09
N GLY A 74 12.74 20.50 13.94
CA GLY A 74 12.96 19.56 15.03
C GLY A 74 14.44 19.33 15.31
N TYR A 75 15.15 18.74 14.34
CA TYR A 75 16.55 18.33 14.49
C TYR A 75 17.52 19.53 14.53
N ASN A 76 17.49 20.39 13.51
CA ASN A 76 18.45 21.49 13.35
C ASN A 76 18.34 22.57 14.45
N ARG A 77 17.16 22.70 15.08
CA ARG A 77 16.92 23.64 16.18
C ARG A 77 16.91 22.98 17.56
N PHE A 78 17.28 21.70 17.66
CA PHE A 78 17.22 20.89 18.90
C PHE A 78 15.87 20.95 19.63
N ARG A 79 14.76 21.16 18.89
CA ARG A 79 13.41 21.17 19.47
C ARG A 79 12.81 19.78 19.34
N THR A 80 13.11 18.95 20.32
CA THR A 80 12.59 17.58 20.43
C THR A 80 11.06 17.52 20.37
N ASP A 81 10.37 18.55 20.89
CA ASP A 81 8.91 18.65 20.84
C ASP A 81 8.38 18.64 19.41
N VAL A 82 8.98 19.45 18.53
CA VAL A 82 8.57 19.56 17.12
C VAL A 82 8.88 18.27 16.38
N MET A 83 10.05 17.67 16.65
CA MET A 83 10.41 16.37 16.09
C MET A 83 9.39 15.29 16.45
N LEU A 84 9.02 15.16 17.72
CA LEU A 84 8.02 14.20 18.20
C LEU A 84 6.65 14.42 17.56
N ILE A 85 6.19 15.67 17.50
CA ILE A 85 4.90 16.00 16.86
C ILE A 85 4.91 15.55 15.39
N THR A 86 5.99 15.81 14.67
CA THR A 86 6.08 15.47 13.24
C THR A 86 6.11 13.95 13.02
N VAL A 87 6.82 13.21 13.88
CA VAL A 87 6.84 11.73 13.85
C VAL A 87 5.46 11.14 14.15
N ILE A 88 4.79 11.62 15.20
CA ILE A 88 3.44 11.16 15.56
C ILE A 88 2.46 11.42 14.41
N LEU A 89 2.54 12.61 13.80
CA LEU A 89 1.70 12.97 12.66
C LEU A 89 1.92 12.05 11.46
N LEU A 90 3.18 11.72 11.13
CA LEU A 90 3.51 10.75 10.07
C LEU A 90 2.93 9.36 10.39
N VAL A 91 3.10 8.88 11.61
CA VAL A 91 2.55 7.58 12.05
C VAL A 91 1.03 7.57 11.91
N LEU A 92 0.33 8.63 12.31
CA LEU A 92 -1.12 8.72 12.19
C LEU A 92 -1.59 8.71 10.73
N ILE A 93 -0.89 9.40 9.83
CA ILE A 93 -1.20 9.38 8.39
C ILE A 93 -1.02 7.97 7.81
N VAL A 94 0.12 7.34 8.09
CA VAL A 94 0.41 5.98 7.62
C VAL A 94 -0.62 4.99 8.14
N GLN A 95 -0.94 5.05 9.44
CA GLN A 95 -1.96 4.20 10.06
C GLN A 95 -3.35 4.47 9.48
N GLY A 96 -3.69 5.72 9.18
CA GLY A 96 -4.94 6.07 8.51
C GLY A 96 -5.06 5.40 7.14
N ILE A 97 -4.03 5.56 6.30
CA ILE A 97 -3.99 4.95 4.96
C ILE A 97 -4.05 3.42 5.05
N GLN A 98 -3.28 2.81 5.95
CA GLN A 98 -3.25 1.36 6.11
C GLN A 98 -4.57 0.80 6.65
N SER A 99 -5.18 1.48 7.61
CA SER A 99 -6.49 1.10 8.16
C SER A 99 -7.58 1.16 7.09
N ILE A 100 -7.58 2.21 6.26
CA ILE A 100 -8.51 2.34 5.13
C ILE A 100 -8.25 1.24 4.11
N GLY A 101 -7.01 1.04 3.67
CA GLY A 101 -6.63 0.05 2.67
C GLY A 101 -6.98 -1.38 3.11
N THR A 102 -6.68 -1.73 4.37
CA THR A 102 -7.03 -3.04 4.93
C THR A 102 -8.53 -3.22 5.11
N SER A 103 -9.25 -2.19 5.54
CA SER A 103 -10.72 -2.24 5.67
C SER A 103 -11.39 -2.44 4.31
N PHE A 104 -10.92 -1.74 3.28
CA PHE A 104 -11.44 -1.87 1.92
C PHE A 104 -11.14 -3.25 1.32
N ALA A 105 -9.92 -3.75 1.52
CA ALA A 105 -9.53 -5.09 1.08
C ALA A 105 -10.38 -6.17 1.76
N ARG A 106 -10.60 -6.10 3.08
CA ARG A 106 -11.43 -7.06 3.83
C ARG A 106 -12.88 -7.09 3.35
N LYS A 107 -13.47 -5.93 3.06
CA LYS A 107 -14.84 -5.84 2.51
C LYS A 107 -14.95 -6.53 1.15
N LEU A 108 -13.89 -6.51 0.34
CA LEU A 108 -13.88 -7.13 -0.98
C LEU A 108 -13.64 -8.64 -0.92
N THR A 109 -12.97 -9.15 0.12
CA THR A 109 -12.73 -10.59 0.33
C THR A 109 -13.92 -11.30 0.97
N SER A 110 -14.84 -10.60 1.67
CA SER A 110 -15.99 -11.25 2.32
C SER A 110 -17.19 -11.55 1.40
N HIS A 111 -16.95 -11.60 0.09
CA HIS A 111 -17.92 -11.93 -0.96
C HIS A 111 -17.32 -12.93 -1.92
#